data_AF-M6S2S4-F1
#
_entry.id   AF-M6S2S4-F1
#
_cell.length_a   1.000
_cell.length_b   1.000
_cell.length_c   1.000
_cell.angle_alpha   90.00
_cell.angle_beta   90.00
_cell.angle_gamma   90.00
#
_symmetry.space_group_name_H-M   'P 1'
#
loop_
_entity.id
_entity.type
_entity.pdbx_description
1 polymer ?
#
loop_
_entity_poly.entity_id
_entity_poly.type
_entity_poly.pdbx_seq_one_letter_code
_entity_poly.pdbx_strand_id
1 'polypeptide(L)'
;MKKKFIIFLIPFLLLTNCFLFDTAGFSVPDAVSGKEAKDQILTSALIGAAISPDDTAVLALLAPELAKVEEDRYYNKADVDDCANFAMIINLVTINIGGFTCNLEPREYIFKYVY
;
A
#
# COMPACT_ATOMS: atom_id res chain seq x y z
N MET A 1 -20.17 6.10 43.30
CA MET A 1 -20.46 5.30 42.08
C MET A 1 -20.45 6.10 40.78
N LYS A 2 -20.86 7.38 40.76
CA LYS A 2 -20.96 8.20 39.53
C LYS A 2 -19.64 8.49 38.79
N LYS A 3 -18.50 8.59 39.49
CA LYS A 3 -17.18 8.90 38.88
C LYS A 3 -16.61 7.78 38.00
N LYS A 4 -16.92 6.50 38.30
CA LYS A 4 -16.47 5.35 37.50
C LYS A 4 -17.21 5.24 36.16
N PHE A 5 -18.43 5.78 36.09
CA PHE A 5 -19.25 5.77 34.87
C PHE A 5 -18.71 6.72 33.80
N ILE A 6 -18.16 7.88 34.21
CA ILE A 6 -17.54 8.86 33.30
C ILE A 6 -16.25 8.31 32.68
N ILE A 7 -15.45 7.58 33.45
CA ILE A 7 -14.19 6.98 32.97
C ILE A 7 -14.45 5.92 31.89
N PHE A 8 -15.59 5.22 31.96
CA PHE A 8 -15.97 4.21 30.97
C PHE A 8 -16.64 4.82 29.71
N LEU A 9 -17.17 6.04 29.82
CA LEU A 9 -17.81 6.78 28.72
C LEU A 9 -16.79 7.39 27.74
N ILE A 10 -15.60 7.74 28.24
CA ILE A 10 -14.51 8.31 27.43
C ILE A 10 -14.04 7.35 26.32
N PRO A 11 -13.64 6.09 26.58
CA PRO A 11 -13.25 5.18 25.50
C PRO A 11 -14.41 4.85 24.56
N PHE A 12 -15.65 4.86 25.05
CA PHE A 12 -16.83 4.62 24.22
C PHE A 12 -17.13 5.76 23.23
N LEU A 13 -16.96 7.03 23.65
CA LEU A 13 -17.10 8.21 22.79
C LEU A 13 -15.96 8.36 21.78
N LEU A 14 -14.78 7.81 22.10
CA LEU A 14 -13.64 7.78 21.19
C LEU A 14 -13.85 6.78 20.04
N LEU A 15 -14.49 5.64 20.30
CA LEU A 15 -14.80 4.63 19.27
C LEU A 15 -15.91 5.08 18.30
N THR A 16 -16.81 5.97 18.69
CA THR A 16 -17.91 6.44 17.81
C THR A 16 -17.49 7.49 16.80
N ASN A 17 -16.27 8.05 16.92
CA ASN A 17 -15.80 9.10 16.02
C ASN A 17 -14.51 8.66 15.30
N CYS A 18 -14.58 7.57 14.54
CA CYS A 18 -13.50 7.16 13.64
C CYS A 18 -13.04 8.33 12.77
N PHE A 19 -13.97 9.18 12.30
CA PHE A 19 -13.66 10.38 11.53
C PHE A 19 -12.76 11.39 12.26
N LEU A 20 -12.95 11.59 13.58
CA LEU A 20 -12.06 12.47 14.38
C LEU A 20 -10.70 11.83 14.60
N PHE A 21 -10.64 10.50 14.76
CA PHE A 21 -9.38 9.76 14.84
C PHE A 21 -8.61 9.78 13.52
N ASP A 22 -9.30 9.60 12.39
CA ASP A 22 -8.75 9.70 11.03
C ASP A 22 -8.23 11.12 10.76
N THR A 23 -8.99 12.15 11.11
CA THR A 23 -8.60 13.56 10.92
C THR A 23 -7.46 13.98 11.86
N ALA A 24 -7.41 13.44 13.08
CA ALA A 24 -6.36 13.71 14.05
C ALA A 24 -5.09 12.87 13.82
N GLY A 25 -5.03 12.06 12.76
CA GLY A 25 -3.86 11.24 12.41
C GLY A 25 -3.61 10.07 13.37
N PHE A 26 -4.63 9.68 14.14
CA PHE A 26 -4.61 8.49 15.00
C PHE A 26 -5.13 7.24 14.30
N SER A 27 -5.52 7.33 13.01
CA SER A 27 -5.80 6.15 12.21
C SER A 27 -4.51 5.38 11.96
N VAL A 28 -4.58 4.06 12.16
CA VAL A 28 -3.49 3.18 11.74
C VAL A 28 -3.46 3.25 10.21
N PRO A 29 -2.36 3.68 9.57
CA PRO A 29 -2.35 3.81 8.12
C PRO A 29 -2.67 2.45 7.50
N ASP A 30 -3.54 2.40 6.49
CA ASP A 30 -4.00 1.16 5.87
C ASP A 30 -2.82 0.29 5.42
N ALA A 31 -2.80 -0.98 5.81
CA ALA A 31 -1.74 -1.91 5.46
C ALA A 31 -2.21 -2.91 4.39
N VAL A 32 -1.34 -3.19 3.43
CA VAL A 32 -1.56 -4.15 2.35
C VAL A 32 -0.60 -5.32 2.53
N SER A 33 -1.08 -6.55 2.38
CA SER A 33 -0.21 -7.73 2.45
C SER A 33 0.76 -7.75 1.27
N GLY A 34 1.96 -8.30 1.44
CA GLY A 34 2.95 -8.35 0.36
C GLY A 34 2.45 -9.08 -0.88
N LYS A 35 1.64 -10.13 -0.70
CA LYS A 35 0.96 -10.80 -1.80
C LYS A 35 0.00 -9.87 -2.56
N GLU A 36 -0.83 -9.13 -1.85
CA GLU A 36 -1.76 -8.17 -2.45
C GLU A 36 -1.03 -7.01 -3.13
N ALA A 37 0.05 -6.51 -2.51
CA ALA A 37 0.91 -5.49 -3.10
C ALA A 37 1.55 -5.97 -4.40
N LYS A 38 2.06 -7.21 -4.43
CA LYS A 38 2.61 -7.85 -5.63
C LYS A 38 1.56 -7.94 -6.74
N ASP A 39 0.37 -8.44 -6.42
CA ASP A 39 -0.71 -8.60 -7.39
C ASP A 39 -1.15 -7.25 -7.96
N GLN A 40 -1.25 -6.22 -7.12
CA GLN A 40 -1.66 -4.87 -7.52
C GLN A 40 -0.62 -4.19 -8.43
N ILE A 41 0.66 -4.26 -8.07
CA ILE A 41 1.77 -3.70 -8.85
C ILE A 41 1.89 -4.41 -10.20
N LEU A 42 1.86 -5.75 -10.18
CA LEU A 42 1.92 -6.55 -11.41
C LEU A 42 0.75 -6.26 -12.33
N THR A 43 -0.47 -6.22 -11.79
CA THR A 43 -1.68 -5.93 -12.57
C THR A 43 -1.59 -4.55 -13.23
N SER A 44 -1.17 -3.54 -12.48
CA SER A 44 -1.03 -2.18 -13.01
C SER A 44 0.01 -2.11 -14.12
N ALA A 45 1.15 -2.78 -13.94
CA ALA A 45 2.19 -2.86 -14.96
C ALA A 45 1.73 -3.56 -16.24
N LEU A 46 0.97 -4.66 -16.10
CA LEU A 46 0.40 -5.40 -17.23
C LEU A 46 -0.66 -4.58 -17.98
N ILE A 47 -1.49 -3.81 -17.27
CA ILE A 47 -2.42 -2.86 -17.89
C ILE A 47 -1.64 -1.84 -18.73
N GLY A 48 -0.58 -1.28 -18.17
CA GLY A 48 0.35 -0.41 -18.88
C GLY A 48 0.89 -1.01 -20.17
N ALA A 49 1.41 -2.24 -20.08
CA ALA A 49 1.92 -3.01 -21.21
C ALA A 49 0.85 -3.27 -22.28
N ALA A 50 -0.39 -3.55 -21.88
CA ALA A 50 -1.49 -3.82 -22.80
C ALA A 50 -1.93 -2.58 -23.59
N ILE A 51 -1.83 -1.39 -22.99
CA ILE A 51 -2.20 -0.11 -23.62
C ILE A 51 -1.10 0.39 -24.56
N SER A 52 0.17 0.12 -24.23
CA SER A 52 1.33 0.49 -25.03
C SER A 52 2.21 -0.72 -25.31
N PRO A 53 1.76 -1.64 -26.19
CA PRO A 53 2.52 -2.85 -26.49
C PRO A 53 3.77 -2.50 -27.29
N ASP A 54 4.93 -2.63 -26.64
CA ASP A 54 6.24 -2.53 -27.26
C ASP A 54 7.14 -3.70 -26.80
N ASP A 55 8.37 -3.76 -27.32
CA ASP A 55 9.32 -4.82 -26.97
C ASP A 55 9.74 -4.78 -25.48
N THR A 56 9.38 -3.72 -24.75
CA THR A 56 9.70 -3.52 -23.33
C THR A 56 8.59 -4.00 -22.39
N ALA A 57 7.44 -4.45 -22.92
CA ALA A 57 6.32 -5.00 -22.15
C ALA A 57 6.69 -6.11 -21.14
N VAL A 58 7.82 -6.82 -21.36
CA VAL A 58 8.35 -7.82 -20.43
C VAL A 58 8.77 -7.19 -19.09
N LEU A 59 9.15 -5.91 -19.05
CA LEU A 59 9.47 -5.21 -17.79
C LEU A 59 8.28 -5.17 -16.82
N ALA A 60 7.04 -5.20 -17.33
CA ALA A 60 5.86 -5.28 -16.47
C ALA A 60 5.88 -6.49 -15.52
N LEU A 61 6.46 -7.61 -15.96
CA LEU A 61 6.57 -8.83 -15.14
C LEU A 61 7.60 -8.68 -14.01
N LEU A 62 8.56 -7.76 -14.17
CA LEU A 62 9.61 -7.50 -13.20
C LEU A 62 9.23 -6.39 -12.22
N ALA A 63 8.14 -5.66 -12.45
CA ALA A 63 7.75 -4.51 -11.63
C ALA A 63 7.66 -4.82 -10.11
N PRO A 64 7.09 -5.97 -9.65
CA PRO A 64 7.09 -6.28 -8.22
C PRO A 64 8.49 -6.51 -7.63
N GLU A 65 9.40 -7.12 -8.40
CA GLU A 65 10.78 -7.38 -7.98
C GLU A 65 11.59 -6.09 -7.94
N LEU A 66 11.40 -5.20 -8.92
CA LEU A 66 12.01 -3.87 -8.93
C LEU A 66 11.52 -3.02 -7.75
N ALA A 67 10.27 -3.22 -7.32
CA ALA A 67 9.69 -2.61 -6.13
C ALA A 67 10.13 -3.26 -4.80
N LYS A 68 10.88 -4.38 -4.86
CA LYS A 68 11.33 -5.20 -3.72
C LYS A 68 10.18 -5.73 -2.85
N VAL A 69 9.10 -6.18 -3.48
CA VAL A 69 7.98 -6.76 -2.75
C VAL A 69 8.33 -8.14 -2.21
N GLU A 70 8.49 -8.23 -0.89
CA GLU A 70 8.46 -9.49 -0.13
C GLU A 70 7.00 -9.88 0.19
N GLU A 71 6.54 -11.06 -0.25
CA GLU A 71 5.15 -11.51 -0.09
C GLU A 71 4.72 -11.77 1.37
N ASP A 72 5.68 -12.08 2.25
CA ASP A 72 5.48 -12.39 3.67
C ASP A 72 5.45 -11.13 4.57
N ARG A 73 5.60 -9.95 3.98
CA ARG A 73 5.59 -8.65 4.67
C ARG A 73 4.27 -7.89 4.50
N TYR A 74 4.16 -6.74 5.16
CA TYR A 74 3.07 -5.79 4.99
C TYR A 74 3.63 -4.41 4.65
N TYR A 75 2.94 -3.70 3.76
CA TYR A 75 3.35 -2.41 3.24
C TYR A 75 2.30 -1.36 3.52
N ASN A 76 2.69 -0.08 3.43
CA ASN A 76 1.72 0.99 3.47
C ASN A 76 0.93 1.04 2.18
N LYS A 77 -0.40 1.06 2.28
CA LYS A 77 -1.29 1.12 1.13
C LYS A 77 -0.97 2.31 0.23
N ALA A 78 -0.71 3.48 0.81
CA ALA A 78 -0.35 4.67 0.04
C ALA A 78 0.91 4.43 -0.82
N ASP A 79 1.95 3.83 -0.23
CA ASP A 79 3.20 3.53 -0.95
C ASP A 79 2.97 2.48 -2.04
N VAL A 80 2.13 1.47 -1.78
CA VAL A 80 1.75 0.44 -2.77
C VAL A 80 0.96 1.05 -3.92
N ASP A 81 -0.01 1.92 -3.64
CA ASP A 81 -0.83 2.61 -4.64
C ASP A 81 0.03 3.50 -5.53
N ASP A 82 0.95 4.28 -4.94
CA ASP A 82 1.90 5.10 -5.68
C ASP A 82 2.81 4.24 -6.56
N CYS A 83 3.33 3.13 -6.01
CA CYS A 83 4.16 2.19 -6.75
C CYS A 83 3.42 1.55 -7.93
N ALA A 84 2.15 1.18 -7.74
CA ALA A 84 1.31 0.61 -8.79
C ALA A 84 1.07 1.63 -9.93
N ASN A 85 0.87 2.89 -9.59
CA ASN A 85 0.76 3.97 -10.59
C ASN A 85 2.05 4.15 -11.39
N PHE A 86 3.21 4.09 -10.74
CA PHE A 86 4.51 4.11 -11.44
C PHE A 86 4.70 2.87 -12.32
N ALA A 87 4.29 1.70 -11.83
CA ALA A 87 4.38 0.45 -12.57
C ALA A 87 3.54 0.47 -13.85
N MET A 88 2.40 1.16 -13.86
CA MET A 88 1.56 1.31 -15.06
C MET A 88 2.28 1.99 -16.23
N ILE A 89 3.21 2.92 -15.96
CA ILE A 89 3.94 3.64 -17.00
C ILE A 89 5.34 3.05 -17.26
N ILE A 90 5.66 1.89 -16.68
CA ILE A 90 7.00 1.29 -16.74
C ILE A 90 7.47 1.00 -18.17
N ASN A 91 6.53 0.70 -19.08
CA ASN A 91 6.80 0.42 -20.50
C ASN A 91 6.66 1.66 -21.39
N LEU A 92 6.12 2.77 -20.88
CA LEU A 92 5.89 4.00 -21.67
C LEU A 92 7.07 4.94 -21.63
N VAL A 93 7.75 4.97 -20.49
CA VAL A 93 8.92 5.80 -20.29
C VAL A 93 10.12 4.88 -20.51
N THR A 94 11.16 5.35 -21.19
CA THR A 94 12.48 4.70 -21.24
C THR A 94 13.14 4.76 -19.87
N ILE A 95 12.42 4.26 -18.86
CA ILE A 95 12.91 3.96 -17.55
C ILE A 95 13.95 2.86 -17.79
N ASN A 96 15.19 3.28 -18.09
CA ASN A 96 16.36 2.46 -17.79
C ASN A 96 16.05 1.79 -16.47
N ILE A 97 16.24 0.50 -16.30
CA ILE A 97 15.82 -0.23 -15.10
C ILE A 97 16.26 0.48 -13.79
N GLY A 98 17.25 1.39 -13.82
CA GLY A 98 17.60 2.34 -12.76
C GLY A 98 16.71 3.59 -12.55
N GLY A 99 15.64 3.82 -13.30
CA GLY A 99 14.70 4.93 -13.15
C GLY A 99 13.34 4.49 -12.55
N PHE A 100 13.15 3.19 -12.33
CA PHE A 100 12.01 2.69 -11.58
C PHE A 100 12.31 3.00 -10.12
N THR A 101 11.79 4.13 -9.63
CA THR A 101 12.16 4.67 -8.32
C THR A 101 11.34 4.11 -7.17
N CYS A 102 10.38 3.22 -7.44
CA CYS A 102 9.64 2.59 -6.37
C CYS A 102 10.52 1.60 -5.62
N ASN A 103 10.64 1.81 -4.32
CA ASN A 103 11.32 0.92 -3.39
C ASN A 103 10.43 0.81 -2.15
N LEU A 104 9.65 -0.26 -2.07
CA LEU A 104 8.75 -0.47 -0.95
C LEU A 104 9.54 -0.88 0.29
N GLU A 105 9.28 -0.18 1.40
CA GLU A 105 9.86 -0.52 2.69
C GLU A 105 8.82 -1.26 3.54
N PRO A 106 9.14 -2.48 4.02
CA PRO A 106 8.25 -3.23 4.90
C PRO A 106 7.93 -2.44 6.16
N ARG A 107 6.69 -2.50 6.62
CA ARG A 107 6.31 -1.92 7.91
C ARG A 107 6.94 -2.71 9.07
N GLU A 108 7.51 -1.99 10.04
CA GLU A 108 8.04 -2.59 11.27
C GLU A 108 6.94 -3.16 12.19
N TYR A 109 5.71 -2.66 12.10
CA TYR A 109 4.60 -3.05 12.97
C TYR A 109 3.38 -3.54 12.18
N ILE A 110 3.02 -4.80 12.38
CA ILE A 110 1.78 -5.39 11.86
C ILE A 110 0.76 -5.38 12.99
N PHE A 111 -0.11 -4.36 13.06
CA PHE A 111 -1.36 -4.51 13.80
C PHE A 111 -2.28 -5.39 12.95
N LYS A 112 -2.05 -6.70 13.03
CA LYS A 112 -2.93 -7.70 12.42
C LYS A 112 -4.25 -7.64 13.18
N TYR A 113 -5.18 -6.79 12.74
CA TYR A 113 -6.55 -6.82 13.23
C TYR A 113 -7.14 -8.17 12.80
N VAL A 114 -7.16 -9.09 13.74
CA VAL A 114 -7.96 -10.32 13.67
C VAL A 114 -9.41 -9.83 13.73
N TYR A 115 -10.08 -9.85 12.58
CA TYR A 115 -11.53 -9.72 12.49
C TYR A 115 -12.20 -11.00 12.98
#